data_AF-A0A067H2Q8-F1
#
_entry.id   AF-A0A067H2Q8-F1
#
_cell.length_a   1.000
_cell.length_b   1.000
_cell.length_c   1.000
_cell.angle_alpha   90.00
_cell.angle_beta   90.00
_cell.angle_gamma   90.00
#
_symmetry.space_group_name_H-M   'P 1'
#
loop_
_entity.id
_entity.type
_entity.pdbx_description
1 polymer ?
#
loop_
_entity_poly.entity_id
_entity_poly.type
_entity_poly.pdbx_seq_one_letter_code
_entity_poly.pdbx_strand_id
1 'polypeptide(L)'
;MAAVADQDMMRIESLIFDKKAHGRPHQYYQNQTREENSRSGSAKAIVGNTTKQHSKITYLITTMELSRMSRLRSQVTKLVPLLIVVALLSQRGAESRKARRLDSFEYNAISCRAHSASITDFGGVGDGKTSNTKAFKDAINQLSQYSSDGGAQLYVPAGKWLTGSFNLISHFTLYLHKDAFLLASQDLNEWPVIKPLPSYGRGRDAAAGRYTSLIFGTNLTDVIVTGDNGTIDGQGALWWQQFHKGKLKYTRPYLMEFMYTDNIQISSLTLLNSPSWNVHPVYS
;
A
#
# COMPACT_ATOMS: atom_id res chain seq x y z
N MET A 1 -0.58 0.74 32.66
CA MET A 1 -0.70 1.72 31.57
C MET A 1 -0.63 0.93 30.27
N ALA A 2 -1.77 0.69 29.62
CA ALA A 2 -1.87 -0.16 28.44
C ALA A 2 -1.23 0.58 27.25
N ALA A 3 -0.15 0.03 26.70
CA ALA A 3 0.39 0.50 25.43
C ALA A 3 -0.56 0.04 24.32
N VAL A 4 -1.31 0.97 23.75
CA VAL A 4 -1.98 0.76 22.46
C VAL A 4 -0.85 0.72 21.44
N ALA A 5 -0.57 -0.47 20.91
CA ALA A 5 0.26 -0.58 19.73
C ALA A 5 -0.60 -0.11 18.56
N ASP A 6 -0.30 1.09 18.04
CA ASP A 6 -0.91 1.56 16.80
C ASP A 6 -0.65 0.54 15.69
N GLN A 7 -1.72 0.17 15.00
CA GLN A 7 -1.67 -0.68 13.81
C GLN A 7 -1.06 0.13 12.66
N ASP A 8 0.23 -0.08 12.38
CA ASP A 8 0.86 0.49 11.19
C ASP A 8 0.36 -0.25 9.95
N MET A 9 -0.56 0.39 9.20
CA MET A 9 -0.98 -0.03 7.87
C MET A 9 -0.30 0.85 6.81
N MET A 10 0.40 0.21 5.88
CA MET A 10 1.01 0.86 4.73
C MET A 10 0.52 0.20 3.45
N ARG A 11 -0.16 0.94 2.58
CA ARG A 11 -0.48 0.49 1.22
C ARG A 11 0.63 0.92 0.28
N ILE A 12 1.09 0.00 -0.56
CA ILE A 12 2.10 0.24 -1.57
C ILE A 12 1.44 0.10 -2.94
N GLU A 13 1.31 1.23 -3.63
CA GLU A 13 0.93 1.26 -5.05
C GLU A 13 2.12 0.82 -5.91
N SER A 14 3.28 1.48 -5.76
CA SER A 14 4.53 1.10 -6.42
C SER A 14 5.74 1.74 -5.77
N LEU A 15 6.81 0.95 -5.62
CA LEU A 15 8.16 1.33 -5.18
C LEU A 15 9.16 0.61 -6.09
N ILE A 16 10.10 1.36 -6.65
CA ILE A 16 11.16 0.83 -7.51
C ILE A 16 12.51 1.28 -6.96
N PHE A 17 13.43 0.34 -6.82
CA PHE A 17 14.82 0.59 -6.40
C PHE A 17 15.76 0.12 -7.51
N ASP A 18 16.44 1.07 -8.16
CA ASP A 18 17.39 0.83 -9.24
C ASP A 18 18.71 1.56 -8.96
N LYS A 19 19.81 0.84 -9.17
CA LYS A 19 21.18 1.31 -9.02
C LYS A 19 21.67 1.81 -10.36
N LYS A 20 21.23 2.99 -10.80
CA LYS A 20 21.80 3.58 -12.03
C LYS A 20 23.30 3.79 -11.86
N ALA A 21 24.06 3.35 -12.87
CA ALA A 21 25.47 3.67 -13.03
C ALA A 21 25.65 5.20 -13.01
N HIS A 22 26.39 5.67 -12.01
CA HIS A 22 26.77 7.06 -11.74
C HIS A 22 25.66 7.99 -11.21
N GLY A 23 25.69 8.17 -9.87
CA GLY A 23 25.13 9.32 -9.18
C GLY A 23 23.90 9.00 -8.34
N ARG A 24 24.10 8.95 -7.01
CA ARG A 24 23.15 8.89 -5.86
C ARG A 24 21.81 8.13 -6.07
N PRO A 25 21.45 7.20 -5.16
CA PRO A 25 20.16 6.50 -5.25
C PRO A 25 18.99 7.49 -5.18
N HIS A 26 18.09 7.42 -6.17
CA HIS A 26 16.82 8.14 -6.17
C HIS A 26 15.73 7.22 -5.63
N GLN A 27 15.25 7.47 -4.41
CA GLN A 27 13.99 6.91 -3.94
C GLN A 27 12.84 7.67 -4.62
N TYR A 28 12.11 7.02 -5.52
CA TYR A 28 10.86 7.57 -6.04
C TYR A 28 9.69 7.09 -5.18
N TYR A 29 9.21 7.98 -4.29
CA TYR A 29 7.94 7.80 -3.59
C TYR A 29 6.81 8.35 -4.46
N GLN A 30 5.81 7.53 -4.77
CA GLN A 30 4.52 7.98 -5.29
C GLN A 30 3.44 7.73 -4.22
N ASN A 31 2.82 8.82 -3.78
CA ASN A 31 1.64 8.94 -2.89
C ASN A 31 1.49 7.96 -1.71
N GLN A 32 1.85 8.44 -0.52
CA GLN A 32 1.52 7.82 0.78
C GLN A 32 0.17 8.36 1.27
N THR A 33 -0.78 7.50 1.63
CA THR A 33 -2.00 7.90 2.35
C THR A 33 -2.02 7.21 3.72
N ARG A 34 -2.02 8.03 4.77
CA ARG A 34 -2.17 7.62 6.18
C ARG A 34 -3.58 8.01 6.61
N GLU A 35 -4.43 7.04 6.92
CA GLU A 35 -5.79 7.29 7.43
C GLU A 35 -5.80 7.25 8.96
N GLU A 36 -6.12 8.38 9.60
CA GLU A 36 -6.42 8.48 11.03
C GLU A 36 -7.92 8.76 11.21
N ASN A 37 -8.61 7.98 12.04
CA ASN A 37 -10.06 8.08 12.23
C ASN A 37 -10.36 8.45 13.70
N SER A 38 -10.97 9.61 13.94
CA SER A 38 -11.48 10.01 15.25
C SER A 38 -12.88 10.62 15.15
N ARG A 39 -13.79 10.26 16.07
CA ARG A 39 -15.19 10.72 16.17
C ARG A 39 -15.45 11.34 17.56
N SER A 40 -16.20 12.45 17.62
CA SER A 40 -17.20 12.78 18.67
C SER A 40 -17.81 14.20 18.51
N GLY A 41 -19.12 14.36 18.73
CA GLY A 41 -19.73 15.65 19.14
C GLY A 41 -21.15 15.98 18.60
N SER A 42 -22.17 16.05 19.48
CA SER A 42 -23.61 16.29 19.22
C SER A 42 -24.12 17.68 19.66
N ALA A 43 -25.21 18.22 19.07
CA ALA A 43 -26.04 19.28 19.68
C ALA A 43 -27.54 19.27 19.24
N LYS A 44 -28.43 19.69 20.15
CA LYS A 44 -29.91 19.62 20.15
C LYS A 44 -30.62 20.91 19.69
N ALA A 45 -31.89 20.78 19.30
CA ALA A 45 -32.83 21.78 18.77
C ALA A 45 -33.72 22.50 19.82
N ILE A 46 -34.35 23.63 19.43
CA ILE A 46 -35.51 24.28 20.10
C ILE A 46 -36.50 24.80 19.04
N VAL A 47 -37.81 24.60 19.30
CA VAL A 47 -38.98 24.95 18.46
C VAL A 47 -39.79 26.09 19.12
N GLY A 48 -40.42 26.96 18.33
CA GLY A 48 -41.46 27.90 18.76
C GLY A 48 -42.44 28.27 17.61
N ASN A 49 -43.74 28.33 17.91
CA ASN A 49 -44.87 28.42 16.98
C ASN A 49 -45.73 29.67 17.28
N THR A 50 -46.41 30.29 16.30
CA THR A 50 -47.63 31.10 16.51
C THR A 50 -48.38 31.42 15.20
N THR A 51 -49.68 31.09 15.19
CA THR A 51 -50.62 31.20 14.06
C THR A 51 -51.77 32.16 14.43
N LYS A 52 -51.87 33.34 13.78
CA LYS A 52 -53.15 34.08 13.60
C LYS A 52 -53.10 35.31 12.67
N GLN A 53 -52.13 35.40 11.76
CA GLN A 53 -52.00 36.48 10.77
C GLN A 53 -52.20 35.97 9.32
N HIS A 54 -52.91 34.84 9.16
CA HIS A 54 -52.83 34.02 7.94
C HIS A 54 -53.90 34.27 6.87
N SER A 55 -55.00 34.99 7.12
CA SER A 55 -56.09 35.08 6.11
C SER A 55 -56.04 36.31 5.19
N LYS A 56 -55.60 37.49 5.68
CA LYS A 56 -55.51 38.71 4.83
C LYS A 56 -54.19 38.83 4.05
N ILE A 57 -53.09 38.31 4.58
CA ILE A 57 -51.77 38.36 3.93
C ILE A 57 -51.72 37.42 2.73
N THR A 58 -52.36 36.25 2.80
CA THR A 58 -52.33 35.23 1.74
C THR A 58 -52.89 35.77 0.41
N TYR A 59 -53.99 36.54 0.42
CA TYR A 59 -54.60 37.04 -0.83
C TYR A 59 -53.76 38.11 -1.55
N LEU A 60 -53.11 39.01 -0.79
CA LEU A 60 -52.21 40.02 -1.36
C LEU A 60 -50.88 39.38 -1.84
N ILE A 61 -50.35 38.38 -1.13
CA ILE A 61 -49.16 37.64 -1.59
C ILE A 61 -49.42 36.90 -2.91
N THR A 62 -50.58 36.24 -3.06
CA THR A 62 -50.88 35.48 -4.29
C THR A 62 -50.97 36.38 -5.53
N THR A 63 -51.56 37.58 -5.42
CA THR A 63 -51.69 38.52 -6.56
C THR A 63 -50.36 39.20 -6.93
N MET A 64 -49.50 39.47 -5.95
CA MET A 64 -48.14 39.98 -6.18
C MET A 64 -47.20 38.91 -6.76
N GLU A 65 -47.29 37.66 -6.32
CA GLU A 65 -46.49 36.54 -6.85
C GLU A 65 -46.83 36.23 -8.32
N LEU A 66 -48.11 36.25 -8.73
CA LEU A 66 -48.48 36.05 -10.13
C LEU A 66 -47.93 37.15 -11.06
N SER A 67 -47.93 38.41 -10.59
CA SER A 67 -47.41 39.58 -11.31
C SER A 67 -45.87 39.64 -11.34
N ARG A 68 -45.22 39.00 -10.35
CA ARG A 68 -43.76 38.84 -10.25
C ARG A 68 -43.29 37.66 -11.12
N MET A 69 -44.04 36.57 -11.15
CA MET A 69 -43.77 35.39 -11.96
C MET A 69 -43.89 35.68 -13.47
N SER A 70 -44.80 36.54 -13.91
CA SER A 70 -44.90 36.96 -15.31
C SER A 70 -43.71 37.83 -15.76
N ARG A 71 -43.27 38.76 -14.90
CA ARG A 71 -42.06 39.58 -15.13
C ARG A 71 -40.78 38.76 -15.09
N LEU A 72 -40.67 37.79 -14.18
CA LEU A 72 -39.55 36.85 -14.12
C LEU A 72 -39.49 35.95 -15.36
N ARG A 73 -40.63 35.45 -15.85
CA ARG A 73 -40.67 34.66 -17.11
C ARG A 73 -40.19 35.48 -18.31
N SER A 74 -40.59 36.75 -18.43
CA SER A 74 -40.14 37.62 -19.52
C SER A 74 -38.65 37.97 -19.46
N GLN A 75 -38.11 38.21 -18.26
CA GLN A 75 -36.67 38.42 -18.04
C GLN A 75 -35.86 37.16 -18.37
N VAL A 76 -36.31 35.98 -17.92
CA VAL A 76 -35.66 34.69 -18.20
C VAL A 76 -35.64 34.40 -19.70
N THR A 77 -36.74 34.64 -20.43
CA THR A 77 -36.77 34.41 -21.89
C THR A 77 -35.81 35.30 -22.68
N LYS A 78 -35.44 36.47 -22.16
CA LYS A 78 -34.45 37.37 -22.81
C LYS A 78 -33.00 37.01 -22.45
N LEU A 79 -32.77 36.46 -21.26
CA LEU A 79 -31.43 36.12 -20.77
C LEU A 79 -30.93 34.76 -21.30
N VAL A 80 -31.82 33.81 -21.57
CA VAL A 80 -31.45 32.49 -22.11
C VAL A 80 -30.71 32.56 -23.45
N PRO A 81 -31.21 33.28 -24.49
CA PRO A 81 -30.47 33.36 -25.76
C PRO A 81 -29.14 34.13 -25.60
N LEU A 82 -29.06 35.11 -24.69
CA LEU A 82 -27.82 35.84 -24.41
C LEU A 82 -26.77 34.94 -23.76
N LEU A 83 -27.16 34.08 -22.82
CA LEU A 83 -26.28 33.10 -22.18
C LEU A 83 -25.81 32.02 -23.17
N ILE A 84 -26.67 31.59 -24.10
CA ILE A 84 -26.29 30.65 -25.17
C ILE A 84 -25.28 31.29 -26.12
N VAL A 85 -25.46 32.56 -26.50
CA VAL A 85 -24.49 33.28 -27.34
C VAL A 85 -23.15 33.48 -26.62
N VAL A 86 -23.16 33.84 -25.33
CA VAL A 86 -21.92 33.93 -24.52
C VAL A 86 -21.22 32.58 -24.38
N ALA A 87 -21.97 31.49 -24.19
CA ALA A 87 -21.40 30.14 -24.14
C ALA A 87 -20.77 29.72 -25.48
N LEU A 88 -21.40 30.07 -26.61
CA LEU A 88 -20.88 29.79 -27.95
C LEU A 88 -19.65 30.66 -28.30
N LEU A 89 -19.61 31.91 -27.82
CA LEU A 89 -18.44 32.79 -27.98
C LEU A 89 -17.27 32.41 -27.06
N SER A 90 -17.53 31.68 -25.97
CA SER A 90 -16.51 31.20 -25.04
C SER A 90 -15.75 29.95 -25.53
N GLN A 91 -16.12 29.38 -26.68
CA GLN A 91 -15.47 28.19 -27.25
C GLN A 91 -14.35 28.49 -28.26
N ARG A 92 -13.98 29.75 -28.49
CA ARG A 92 -12.78 30.11 -29.27
C ARG A 92 -11.72 30.71 -28.37
N GLY A 93 -10.73 29.89 -28.02
CA GLY A 93 -9.48 30.36 -27.42
C GLY A 93 -9.12 29.75 -26.07
N ALA A 94 -9.19 28.43 -25.94
CA ALA A 94 -8.30 27.74 -25.03
C ALA A 94 -7.32 26.93 -25.91
N GLU A 95 -6.27 27.60 -26.40
CA GLU A 95 -5.05 26.86 -26.70
C GLU A 95 -4.63 26.21 -25.39
N SER A 96 -4.94 24.92 -25.27
CA SER A 96 -4.38 24.06 -24.25
C SER A 96 -2.86 24.23 -24.38
N ARG A 97 -2.26 24.95 -23.42
CA ARG A 97 -0.82 24.90 -23.22
C ARG A 97 -0.53 23.42 -23.15
N LYS A 98 0.15 22.87 -24.17
CA LYS A 98 0.66 21.50 -24.15
C LYS A 98 1.31 21.36 -22.79
N ALA A 99 0.62 20.70 -21.85
CA ALA A 99 1.25 20.22 -20.66
C ALA A 99 2.43 19.44 -21.20
N ARG A 100 3.64 19.88 -20.86
CA ARG A 100 4.83 19.09 -21.15
C ARG A 100 4.44 17.70 -20.72
N ARG A 101 4.36 16.79 -21.71
CA ARG A 101 4.24 15.37 -21.49
C ARG A 101 5.36 15.11 -20.50
N LEU A 102 5.02 14.98 -19.22
CA LEU A 102 5.87 14.27 -18.29
C LEU A 102 5.95 12.94 -19.00
N ASP A 103 7.12 12.64 -19.59
CA ASP A 103 7.44 11.30 -19.99
C ASP A 103 7.19 10.49 -18.72
N SER A 104 6.00 9.90 -18.64
CA SER A 104 5.80 8.69 -17.89
C SER A 104 6.85 7.79 -18.52
N PHE A 105 7.97 7.62 -17.83
CA PHE A 105 8.74 6.42 -18.01
C PHE A 105 7.71 5.32 -17.79
N GLU A 106 7.18 4.77 -18.89
CA GLU A 106 6.63 3.44 -18.92
C GLU A 106 7.80 2.56 -18.50
N TYR A 107 7.95 2.42 -17.19
CA TYR A 107 8.64 1.30 -16.64
C TYR A 107 7.81 0.12 -17.13
N ASN A 108 8.39 -0.71 -18.00
CA ASN A 108 7.78 -1.97 -18.43
C ASN A 108 7.51 -2.80 -17.17
N ALA A 109 6.35 -2.60 -16.55
CA ALA A 109 6.02 -3.30 -15.34
C ALA A 109 5.69 -4.74 -15.71
N ILE A 110 6.38 -5.65 -15.02
CA ILE A 110 6.18 -7.09 -14.98
C ILE A 110 6.76 -7.80 -16.21
N SER A 111 8.05 -8.13 -16.12
CA SER A 111 8.59 -9.29 -16.83
C SER A 111 7.66 -10.48 -16.51
N CYS A 112 6.80 -10.84 -17.45
CA CYS A 112 5.98 -12.03 -17.33
C CYS A 112 6.96 -13.20 -17.35
N ARG A 113 7.22 -13.76 -16.17
CA ARG A 113 8.11 -14.91 -16.04
C ARG A 113 7.47 -16.06 -16.81
N ALA A 114 8.22 -16.68 -17.72
CA ALA A 114 7.71 -17.80 -18.51
C ALA A 114 7.32 -19.00 -17.64
N HIS A 115 7.98 -19.12 -16.48
CA HIS A 115 7.78 -20.19 -15.51
C HIS A 115 7.01 -19.68 -14.30
N SER A 116 6.02 -20.44 -13.85
CA SER A 116 5.28 -20.14 -12.63
C SER A 116 4.84 -21.41 -11.91
N ALA A 117 4.67 -21.29 -10.59
CA ALA A 117 4.06 -22.33 -9.76
C ALA A 117 3.29 -21.70 -8.60
N SER A 118 2.33 -22.42 -8.05
CA SER A 118 1.59 -22.03 -6.85
C SER A 118 2.29 -22.57 -5.61
N ILE A 119 2.25 -21.84 -4.49
CA ILE A 119 2.75 -22.33 -3.19
C ILE A 119 2.07 -23.65 -2.76
N THR A 120 0.84 -23.90 -3.22
CA THR A 120 0.11 -25.16 -2.97
C THR A 120 0.79 -26.37 -3.60
N ASP A 121 1.52 -26.19 -4.71
CA ASP A 121 2.22 -27.26 -5.41
C ASP A 121 3.40 -27.80 -4.59
N PHE A 122 3.81 -27.04 -3.57
CA PHE A 122 4.88 -27.36 -2.62
C PHE A 122 4.35 -27.73 -1.23
N GLY A 123 3.06 -28.09 -1.14
CA GLY A 123 2.41 -28.49 0.11
C GLY A 123 2.02 -27.33 1.01
N GLY A 124 1.95 -26.10 0.48
CA GLY A 124 1.45 -24.96 1.23
C GLY A 124 -0.04 -25.11 1.61
N VAL A 125 -0.39 -24.71 2.84
CA VAL A 125 -1.75 -24.73 3.39
C VAL A 125 -2.15 -23.33 3.87
N GLY A 126 -3.20 -22.79 3.27
CA GLY A 126 -3.70 -21.43 3.49
C GLY A 126 -4.67 -21.26 4.68
N ASP A 127 -4.48 -22.00 5.77
CA ASP A 127 -5.38 -22.03 6.94
C ASP A 127 -5.06 -21.02 8.06
N GLY A 128 -3.94 -20.30 7.93
CA GLY A 128 -3.41 -19.34 8.90
C GLY A 128 -2.79 -19.96 10.15
N LYS A 129 -2.55 -21.28 10.15
CA LYS A 129 -2.05 -22.05 11.30
C LYS A 129 -0.86 -22.94 10.93
N THR A 130 -0.92 -23.58 9.77
CA THR A 130 0.14 -24.44 9.26
C THR A 130 1.33 -23.58 8.85
N SER A 131 2.53 -23.90 9.35
CA SER A 131 3.75 -23.21 8.91
C SER A 131 4.10 -23.62 7.48
N ASN A 132 4.14 -22.62 6.60
CA ASN A 132 4.48 -22.73 5.19
C ASN A 132 5.96 -22.43 4.92
N THR A 133 6.78 -22.24 5.96
CA THR A 133 8.20 -21.90 5.82
C THR A 133 8.95 -22.89 4.94
N LYS A 134 8.64 -24.19 5.08
CA LYS A 134 9.22 -25.24 4.23
C LYS A 134 8.73 -25.13 2.78
N ALA A 135 7.42 -24.97 2.58
CA ALA A 135 6.83 -24.83 1.25
C ALA A 135 7.42 -23.65 0.47
N PHE A 136 7.62 -22.49 1.12
CA PHE A 136 8.27 -21.34 0.49
C PHE A 136 9.72 -21.63 0.08
N LYS A 137 10.49 -22.27 0.98
CA LYS A 137 11.89 -22.64 0.70
C LYS A 137 12.00 -23.66 -0.43
N ASP A 138 11.15 -24.69 -0.43
CA ASP A 138 11.12 -25.70 -1.47
C ASP A 138 10.71 -25.09 -2.82
N ALA A 139 9.69 -24.23 -2.83
CA ALA A 139 9.22 -23.53 -4.02
C ALA A 139 10.32 -22.68 -4.65
N ILE A 140 10.98 -21.84 -3.85
CA ILE A 140 12.05 -20.96 -4.32
C ILE A 140 13.24 -21.79 -4.81
N ASN A 141 13.60 -22.86 -4.11
CA ASN A 141 14.67 -23.75 -4.53
C ASN A 141 14.37 -24.41 -5.88
N GLN A 142 13.16 -24.94 -6.07
CA GLN A 142 12.78 -25.57 -7.35
C GLN A 142 12.70 -24.53 -8.47
N LEU A 143 12.11 -23.37 -8.23
CA LEU A 143 11.97 -22.32 -9.24
C LEU A 143 13.31 -21.66 -9.63
N SER A 144 14.34 -21.79 -8.79
CA SER A 144 15.69 -21.28 -9.08
C SER A 144 16.32 -21.87 -10.34
N GLN A 145 15.89 -23.07 -10.75
CA GLN A 145 16.38 -23.71 -11.98
C GLN A 145 16.07 -22.89 -13.25
N TYR A 146 15.08 -21.99 -13.18
CA TYR A 146 14.67 -21.14 -14.30
C TYR A 146 15.40 -19.79 -14.36
N SER A 147 16.37 -19.55 -13.47
CA SER A 147 17.10 -18.27 -13.39
C SER A 147 17.77 -17.86 -14.71
N SER A 148 18.31 -18.83 -15.47
CA SER A 148 18.92 -18.57 -16.78
C SER A 148 17.90 -18.35 -17.92
N ASP A 149 16.62 -18.62 -17.68
CA ASP A 149 15.53 -18.51 -18.67
C ASP A 149 14.56 -17.38 -18.30
N GLY A 150 15.12 -16.26 -17.85
CA GLY A 150 14.35 -15.08 -17.45
C GLY A 150 13.64 -15.23 -16.10
N GLY A 151 13.85 -16.33 -15.37
CA GLY A 151 13.37 -16.50 -14.02
C GLY A 151 11.97 -17.09 -13.88
N ALA A 152 11.42 -16.99 -12.67
CA ALA A 152 10.16 -17.62 -12.34
C ALA A 152 9.28 -16.82 -11.37
N GLN A 153 7.98 -17.09 -11.40
CA GLN A 153 7.00 -16.54 -10.49
C GLN A 153 6.51 -17.59 -9.48
N LEU A 154 6.51 -17.24 -8.20
CA LEU A 154 5.77 -17.96 -7.17
C LEU A 154 4.46 -17.23 -6.86
N TYR A 155 3.36 -17.92 -7.10
CA TYR A 155 2.00 -17.43 -6.86
C TYR A 155 1.49 -17.89 -5.49
N VAL A 156 0.98 -16.95 -4.70
CA VAL A 156 0.32 -17.20 -3.41
C VAL A 156 -1.17 -16.91 -3.55
N PRO A 157 -2.05 -17.93 -3.59
CA PRO A 157 -3.49 -17.75 -3.76
C PRO A 157 -4.15 -17.09 -2.54
N ALA A 158 -5.44 -16.75 -2.70
CA ALA A 158 -6.29 -16.34 -1.57
C ALA A 158 -6.22 -17.35 -0.42
N GLY A 159 -6.12 -16.87 0.81
CA GLY A 159 -5.90 -17.71 1.99
C GLY A 159 -4.99 -17.04 3.02
N LYS A 160 -4.76 -17.71 4.14
CA LYS A 160 -3.87 -17.24 5.21
C LYS A 160 -2.64 -18.14 5.30
N TRP A 161 -1.47 -17.59 5.02
CA TRP A 161 -0.23 -18.33 4.83
C TRP A 161 0.73 -17.98 5.96
N LEU A 162 0.68 -18.72 7.06
CA LEU A 162 1.63 -18.54 8.17
C LEU A 162 3.01 -19.00 7.73
N THR A 163 4.04 -18.16 7.90
CA THR A 163 5.43 -18.51 7.58
C THR A 163 6.41 -17.72 8.42
N GLY A 164 7.55 -18.31 8.73
CA GLY A 164 8.74 -17.59 9.16
C GLY A 164 9.54 -17.08 7.97
N SER A 165 10.81 -16.75 8.24
CA SER A 165 11.70 -16.11 7.28
C SER A 165 12.07 -17.03 6.10
N PHE A 166 12.01 -16.47 4.89
CA PHE A 166 12.49 -17.11 3.67
C PHE A 166 13.25 -16.12 2.78
N ASN A 167 14.16 -16.67 1.96
CA ASN A 167 15.06 -15.88 1.12
C ASN A 167 14.62 -15.95 -0.32
N LEU A 168 14.51 -14.80 -1.00
CA LEU A 168 14.31 -14.74 -2.44
C LEU A 168 15.62 -14.98 -3.20
N ILE A 169 15.49 -15.15 -4.51
CA ILE A 169 16.57 -15.34 -5.48
C ILE A 169 16.48 -14.29 -6.60
N SER A 170 17.52 -14.19 -7.44
CA SER A 170 17.49 -13.33 -8.63
C SER A 170 16.48 -13.81 -9.67
N HIS A 171 16.00 -12.89 -10.51
CA HIS A 171 15.00 -13.16 -11.55
C HIS A 171 13.75 -13.83 -10.98
N PHE A 172 13.18 -13.24 -9.92
CA PHE A 172 12.09 -13.87 -9.19
C PHE A 172 10.93 -12.91 -8.97
N THR A 173 9.72 -13.42 -9.15
CA THR A 173 8.49 -12.70 -8.85
C THR A 173 7.73 -13.43 -7.74
N LEU A 174 7.54 -12.79 -6.59
CA LEU A 174 6.60 -13.23 -5.57
C LEU A 174 5.27 -12.49 -5.79
N TYR A 175 4.21 -13.24 -6.11
CA TYR A 175 2.89 -12.68 -6.43
C TYR A 175 1.86 -13.06 -5.36
N LEU A 176 1.28 -12.08 -4.68
CA LEU A 176 0.21 -12.30 -3.69
C LEU A 176 -1.14 -11.94 -4.29
N HIS A 177 -2.00 -12.95 -4.47
CA HIS A 177 -3.35 -12.73 -4.96
C HIS A 177 -4.18 -11.86 -4.00
N LYS A 178 -5.28 -11.32 -4.53
CA LYS A 178 -6.36 -10.72 -3.74
C LYS A 178 -6.77 -11.66 -2.59
N ASP A 179 -6.95 -11.13 -1.40
CA ASP A 179 -7.30 -11.88 -0.19
C ASP A 179 -6.26 -12.92 0.26
N ALA A 180 -5.03 -12.90 -0.28
CA ALA A 180 -3.90 -13.60 0.29
C ALA A 180 -3.34 -12.81 1.48
N PHE A 181 -3.20 -13.47 2.63
CA PHE A 181 -2.59 -12.93 3.84
C PHE A 181 -1.33 -13.73 4.16
N LEU A 182 -0.16 -13.17 3.91
CA LEU A 182 1.10 -13.73 4.40
C LEU A 182 1.27 -13.31 5.86
N LEU A 183 1.23 -14.27 6.78
CA LEU A 183 1.26 -14.03 8.22
C LEU A 183 2.64 -14.39 8.79
N ALA A 184 3.28 -13.45 9.45
CA ALA A 184 4.60 -13.65 10.03
C ALA A 184 4.55 -14.49 11.31
N SER A 185 5.29 -15.59 11.33
CA SER A 185 5.33 -16.53 12.45
C SER A 185 5.72 -15.88 13.77
N GLN A 186 5.04 -16.31 14.82
CA GLN A 186 5.32 -15.91 16.20
C GLN A 186 6.34 -16.84 16.88
N ASP A 187 6.75 -17.93 16.22
CA ASP A 187 7.81 -18.80 16.70
C ASP A 187 9.18 -18.22 16.35
N LEU A 188 9.94 -17.80 17.36
CA LEU A 188 11.27 -17.22 17.21
C LEU A 188 12.28 -18.16 16.53
N ASN A 189 12.05 -19.47 16.53
CA ASN A 189 12.93 -20.46 15.87
C ASN A 189 12.83 -20.40 14.35
N GLU A 190 11.74 -19.85 13.79
CA GLU A 190 11.59 -19.66 12.35
C GLU A 190 12.25 -18.38 11.82
N TRP A 191 12.98 -17.68 12.69
CA TRP A 191 13.72 -16.45 12.38
C TRP A 191 15.22 -16.70 12.61
N PRO A 192 15.97 -17.09 11.57
CA PRO A 192 17.43 -17.21 11.67
C PRO A 192 18.06 -15.92 12.19
N VAL A 193 19.16 -16.05 12.95
CA VAL A 193 19.93 -14.91 13.45
C VAL A 193 21.16 -14.71 12.56
N ILE A 194 21.30 -13.51 12.01
CA ILE A 194 22.44 -13.10 11.20
C ILE A 194 23.23 -11.98 11.88
N LYS A 195 24.43 -11.72 11.33
CA LYS A 195 25.28 -10.63 11.81
C LYS A 195 24.57 -9.28 11.70
N PRO A 196 24.94 -8.29 12.55
CA PRO A 196 24.47 -6.92 12.38
C PRO A 196 24.78 -6.38 10.98
N LEU A 197 24.03 -5.35 10.57
CA LEU A 197 24.30 -4.64 9.33
C LEU A 197 25.70 -3.99 9.37
N PRO A 198 26.53 -4.12 8.31
CA PRO A 198 27.88 -3.58 8.26
C PRO A 198 28.00 -2.10 8.67
N SER A 199 27.02 -1.28 8.31
CA SER A 199 27.02 0.17 8.60
C SER A 199 26.77 0.53 10.07
N TYR A 200 26.21 -0.39 10.87
CA TYR A 200 25.83 -0.09 12.26
C TYR A 200 26.85 -0.61 13.28
N GLY A 201 27.71 -1.57 12.92
CA GLY A 201 28.75 -2.15 13.79
C GLY A 201 28.24 -2.98 14.99
N ARG A 202 26.97 -2.80 15.38
CA ARG A 202 26.22 -3.55 16.41
C ARG A 202 24.75 -3.64 16.01
N GLY A 203 23.98 -4.52 16.66
CA GLY A 203 22.54 -4.54 16.45
C GLY A 203 21.88 -3.23 16.91
N ARG A 204 20.80 -2.85 16.23
CA ARG A 204 20.08 -1.58 16.47
C ARG A 204 19.27 -1.61 17.75
N ASP A 205 18.54 -2.71 17.99
CA ASP A 205 17.70 -2.86 19.18
C ASP A 205 18.41 -3.63 20.30
N ALA A 206 19.46 -4.41 19.97
CA ALA A 206 20.21 -5.22 20.92
C ALA A 206 21.68 -5.32 20.50
N ALA A 207 22.60 -5.52 21.45
CA ALA A 207 24.04 -5.51 21.17
C ALA A 207 24.52 -6.68 20.28
N ALA A 208 23.77 -7.79 20.21
CA ALA A 208 24.12 -8.97 19.43
C ALA A 208 23.68 -8.86 17.95
N GLY A 209 23.52 -10.01 17.28
CA GLY A 209 23.00 -10.11 15.92
C GLY A 209 21.55 -9.62 15.75
N ARG A 210 20.98 -9.93 14.59
CA ARG A 210 19.62 -9.55 14.21
C ARG A 210 18.87 -10.75 13.67
N TYR A 211 17.56 -10.81 13.91
CA TYR A 211 16.69 -11.75 13.21
C TYR A 211 16.64 -11.36 11.72
N THR A 212 16.61 -12.34 10.83
CA THR A 212 16.40 -12.12 9.39
C THR A 212 14.99 -11.56 9.14
N SER A 213 14.80 -10.79 8.07
CA SER A 213 13.47 -10.28 7.70
C SER A 213 12.53 -11.39 7.24
N LEU A 214 11.22 -11.14 7.24
CA LEU A 214 10.23 -12.14 6.80
C LEU A 214 10.51 -12.56 5.34
N ILE A 215 10.64 -11.55 4.47
CA ILE A 215 11.11 -11.70 3.10
C ILE A 215 12.50 -11.07 3.03
N PHE A 216 13.51 -11.90 2.81
CA PHE A 216 14.91 -11.47 2.78
C PHE A 216 15.55 -11.76 1.42
N GLY A 217 16.56 -10.99 1.05
CA GLY A 217 17.39 -11.25 -0.12
C GLY A 217 18.74 -10.56 0.00
N THR A 218 19.79 -11.17 -0.52
CA THR A 218 21.13 -10.56 -0.56
C THR A 218 21.86 -10.90 -1.85
N ASN A 219 22.53 -9.92 -2.46
CA ASN A 219 23.22 -10.07 -3.75
C ASN A 219 22.30 -10.57 -4.87
N LEU A 220 21.10 -10.01 -4.97
CA LEU A 220 20.12 -10.40 -5.98
C LEU A 220 20.09 -9.37 -7.13
N THR A 221 19.49 -9.77 -8.25
CA THR A 221 19.12 -8.86 -9.33
C THR A 221 17.73 -9.20 -9.82
N ASP A 222 16.95 -8.19 -10.21
CA ASP A 222 15.64 -8.39 -10.85
C ASP A 222 14.67 -9.17 -9.94
N VAL A 223 14.25 -8.52 -8.85
CA VAL A 223 13.35 -9.06 -7.84
C VAL A 223 12.05 -8.26 -7.83
N ILE A 224 10.92 -8.95 -7.99
CA ILE A 224 9.58 -8.35 -8.02
C ILE A 224 8.75 -8.94 -6.88
N VAL A 225 8.18 -8.09 -6.03
CA VAL A 225 7.18 -8.49 -5.01
C VAL A 225 5.91 -7.71 -5.29
N THR A 226 4.88 -8.38 -5.82
CA THR A 226 3.68 -7.71 -6.32
C THR A 226 2.42 -8.55 -6.06
N GLY A 227 1.26 -8.10 -6.53
CA GLY A 227 0.01 -8.83 -6.37
C GLY A 227 -1.24 -8.05 -6.78
N ASP A 228 -2.39 -8.58 -6.39
CA ASP A 228 -3.69 -7.92 -6.51
C ASP A 228 -4.12 -7.33 -5.16
N ASN A 229 -3.24 -6.53 -4.55
CA ASN A 229 -3.41 -6.00 -3.20
C ASN A 229 -3.50 -7.09 -2.12
N GLY A 230 -2.68 -8.14 -2.25
CA GLY A 230 -2.43 -9.09 -1.17
C GLY A 230 -1.79 -8.43 0.05
N THR A 231 -1.95 -9.05 1.22
CA THR A 231 -1.52 -8.50 2.51
C THR A 231 -0.33 -9.26 3.07
N ILE A 232 0.69 -8.52 3.52
CA ILE A 232 1.80 -9.04 4.33
C ILE A 232 1.63 -8.51 5.75
N ASP A 233 1.25 -9.37 6.68
CA ASP A 233 1.03 -9.03 8.09
C ASP A 233 2.20 -9.55 8.94
N GLY A 234 2.98 -8.62 9.46
CA GLY A 234 4.14 -8.86 10.29
C GLY A 234 3.84 -9.37 11.70
N GLN A 235 2.57 -9.37 12.11
CA GLN A 235 2.12 -9.79 13.43
C GLN A 235 3.02 -9.22 14.57
N GLY A 236 3.37 -7.93 14.46
CA GLY A 236 4.43 -7.26 15.20
C GLY A 236 4.21 -7.14 16.71
N ALA A 237 3.00 -7.38 17.21
CA ALA A 237 2.63 -7.15 18.61
C ALA A 237 3.57 -7.81 19.62
N LEU A 238 3.94 -9.08 19.41
CA LEU A 238 4.91 -9.79 20.26
C LEU A 238 6.27 -9.10 20.25
N TRP A 239 6.75 -8.72 19.07
CA TRP A 239 8.05 -8.05 18.89
C TRP A 239 8.11 -6.70 19.59
N TRP A 240 7.07 -5.88 19.45
CA TRP A 240 6.97 -4.59 20.11
C TRP A 240 6.95 -4.75 21.62
N GLN A 241 6.16 -5.70 22.15
CA GLN A 241 6.12 -5.94 23.60
C GLN A 241 7.48 -6.37 24.16
N GLN A 242 8.20 -7.25 23.47
CA GLN A 242 9.53 -7.70 23.89
C GLN A 242 10.56 -6.56 23.83
N PHE A 243 10.47 -5.70 22.81
CA PHE A 243 11.31 -4.51 22.67
C PHE A 243 11.11 -3.52 23.82
N HIS A 244 9.86 -3.13 24.10
CA HIS A 244 9.56 -2.19 25.18
C HIS A 244 9.92 -2.74 26.58
N LYS A 245 9.94 -4.06 26.75
CA LYS A 245 10.38 -4.72 27.99
C LYS A 245 11.89 -4.94 28.07
N GLY A 246 12.66 -4.57 27.04
CA GLY A 246 14.11 -4.79 26.99
C GLY A 246 14.51 -6.27 27.01
N LYS A 247 13.64 -7.16 26.51
CA LYS A 247 13.83 -8.64 26.59
C LYS A 247 14.44 -9.24 25.33
N LEU A 248 14.67 -8.44 24.30
CA LEU A 248 15.20 -8.91 23.03
C LEU A 248 16.71 -9.11 23.13
N LYS A 249 17.16 -10.33 22.85
CA LYS A 249 18.58 -10.67 22.71
C LYS A 249 19.16 -10.19 21.38
N TYR A 250 18.34 -10.17 20.33
CA TYR A 250 18.71 -9.82 18.95
C TYR A 250 17.82 -8.69 18.43
N THR A 251 18.32 -7.94 17.44
CA THR A 251 17.52 -6.89 16.78
C THR A 251 16.30 -7.50 16.08
N ARG A 252 15.15 -6.82 16.17
CA ARG A 252 13.88 -7.28 15.57
C ARG A 252 14.01 -7.44 14.05
N PRO A 253 13.26 -8.38 13.45
CA PRO A 253 13.22 -8.51 12.00
C PRO A 253 12.47 -7.34 11.35
N TYR A 254 12.64 -7.19 10.03
CA TYR A 254 11.83 -6.31 9.20
C TYR A 254 10.82 -7.14 8.39
N LEU A 255 9.84 -6.49 7.76
CA LEU A 255 8.96 -7.20 6.83
C LEU A 255 9.73 -7.60 5.57
N MET A 256 10.37 -6.65 4.90
CA MET A 256 11.16 -6.90 3.69
C MET A 256 12.53 -6.25 3.79
N GLU A 257 13.59 -7.02 3.50
CA GLU A 257 14.94 -6.47 3.41
C GLU A 257 15.74 -7.09 2.26
N PHE A 258 16.28 -6.21 1.43
CA PHE A 258 17.11 -6.58 0.28
C PHE A 258 18.47 -5.90 0.42
N MET A 259 19.52 -6.71 0.49
CA MET A 259 20.89 -6.25 0.66
C MET A 259 21.65 -6.41 -0.66
N TYR A 260 22.44 -5.42 -1.06
CA TYR A 260 23.28 -5.52 -2.26
C TYR A 260 22.49 -5.97 -3.50
N THR A 261 21.26 -5.51 -3.66
CA THR A 261 20.32 -6.05 -4.64
C THR A 261 19.95 -4.98 -5.66
N ASP A 262 20.16 -5.30 -6.93
CA ASP A 262 19.88 -4.38 -8.03
C ASP A 262 18.49 -4.67 -8.61
N ASN A 263 17.77 -3.63 -9.06
CA ASN A 263 16.47 -3.75 -9.73
C ASN A 263 15.39 -4.46 -8.89
N ILE A 264 14.90 -3.79 -7.85
CA ILE A 264 13.80 -4.27 -6.99
C ILE A 264 12.52 -3.52 -7.35
N GLN A 265 11.44 -4.25 -7.57
CA GLN A 265 10.09 -3.69 -7.73
C GLN A 265 9.16 -4.23 -6.63
N ILE A 266 8.47 -3.33 -5.93
CA ILE A 266 7.46 -3.68 -4.92
C ILE A 266 6.20 -2.87 -5.24
N SER A 267 5.08 -3.51 -5.53
CA SER A 267 3.87 -2.83 -5.98
C SER A 267 2.60 -3.57 -5.59
N SER A 268 1.46 -2.88 -5.55
CA SER A 268 0.12 -3.48 -5.38
C SER A 268 0.00 -4.42 -4.16
N LEU A 269 0.46 -3.97 -2.99
CA LEU A 269 0.44 -4.75 -1.75
C LEU A 269 -0.02 -3.91 -0.56
N THR A 270 -0.56 -4.58 0.46
CA THR A 270 -0.81 -4.01 1.78
C THR A 270 0.17 -4.60 2.80
N LEU A 271 0.89 -3.75 3.52
CA LEU A 271 1.78 -4.13 4.62
C LEU A 271 1.14 -3.77 5.95
N LEU A 272 1.09 -4.71 6.89
CA LEU A 272 0.50 -4.53 8.22
C LEU A 272 1.46 -4.97 9.32
N ASN A 273 1.38 -4.31 10.47
CA ASN A 273 1.94 -4.77 11.74
C ASN A 273 3.41 -5.21 11.68
N SER A 274 4.26 -4.46 10.98
CA SER A 274 5.68 -4.81 10.88
C SER A 274 6.34 -4.95 12.26
N PRO A 275 7.15 -5.98 12.52
CA PRO A 275 7.92 -6.09 13.78
C PRO A 275 8.81 -4.87 14.05
N SER A 276 9.32 -4.25 12.98
CA SER A 276 10.09 -3.01 13.00
C SER A 276 9.90 -2.26 11.66
N TRP A 277 10.89 -2.22 10.76
CA TRP A 277 10.72 -1.54 9.45
C TRP A 277 9.94 -2.36 8.42
N ASN A 278 9.13 -1.67 7.61
CA ASN A 278 8.34 -2.29 6.54
C ASN A 278 9.22 -2.74 5.36
N VAL A 279 9.89 -1.80 4.70
CA VAL A 279 10.74 -2.09 3.52
C VAL A 279 12.11 -1.48 3.74
N HIS A 280 13.17 -2.29 3.62
CA HIS A 280 14.54 -1.87 3.85
C HIS A 280 15.50 -2.37 2.76
N PRO A 281 15.60 -1.66 1.62
CA PRO A 281 16.68 -1.87 0.67
C PRO A 281 17.95 -1.18 1.20
N VAL A 282 19.07 -1.90 1.21
CA VAL A 282 20.34 -1.39 1.74
C VAL A 282 21.52 -1.87 0.91
N TYR A 283 22.53 -1.02 0.77
CA TYR A 283 23.71 -1.27 -0.09
C TYR A 283 23.36 -1.57 -1.56
N SER A 284 22.18 -1.11 -1.98
CA SER A 284 21.56 -1.28 -3.28
C SER A 284 21.57 0.07 -4.00
#